data_AF-A0A9X2A268-F1
#
_entry.id   AF-A0A9X2A268-F1
#
_cell.length_a   1.000
_cell.length_b   1.000
_cell.length_c   1.000
_cell.angle_alpha   90.00
_cell.angle_beta   90.00
_cell.angle_gamma   90.00
#
_symmetry.space_group_name_H-M   'P 1'
#
loop_
_entity.id
_entity.type
_entity.pdbx_description
1 polymer ?
#
loop_
_entity_poly.entity_id
_entity_poly.type
_entity_poly.pdbx_seq_one_letter_code
_entity_poly.pdbx_strand_id
1 'polypeptide(L)'
;MKPDWKTHAIGRHLVDVPASAKLVESWDYDKDSLELLAPSDDAQFARLVSQREAQLKSKIQRSGKPAFAESVPLANGSISIFSWRLSEDKGIYMTDTYFRAGSRVIRYQSDAIPIANREKAIAFYKRCSEKWREIPKDQLPEGIGFVVSDTILADDFRNYESWNL
;
A
#
# COMPACT_ATOMS: atom_id res chain seq x y z
N MET A 1 14.89 26.90 -12.56
CA MET A 1 15.29 26.15 -11.36
C MET A 1 16.25 27.01 -10.54
N LYS A 2 16.00 27.20 -9.25
CA LYS A 2 16.92 27.92 -8.38
C LYS A 2 18.17 27.05 -8.14
N PRO A 3 19.38 27.63 -7.99
CA PRO A 3 20.55 26.88 -7.54
C PRO A 3 20.22 26.13 -6.24
N ASP A 4 20.68 24.89 -6.13
CA ASP A 4 20.47 24.00 -4.96
C ASP A 4 19.01 23.56 -4.70
N TRP A 5 18.15 23.59 -5.71
CA TRP A 5 16.80 23.01 -5.65
C TRP A 5 16.74 21.75 -6.49
N LYS A 6 15.88 20.80 -6.07
CA LYS A 6 15.57 19.57 -6.77
C LYS A 6 14.07 19.51 -7.06
N THR A 7 13.70 18.93 -8.19
CA THR A 7 12.31 18.60 -8.48
C THR A 7 11.98 17.27 -7.81
N HIS A 8 10.90 17.25 -7.05
CA HIS A 8 10.38 16.09 -6.35
C HIS A 8 9.00 15.74 -6.89
N ALA A 9 8.76 14.47 -7.18
CA ALA A 9 7.48 13.98 -7.67
C ALA A 9 6.64 13.44 -6.49
N ILE A 10 5.39 13.89 -6.38
CA ILE A 10 4.47 13.44 -5.34
C ILE A 10 3.03 13.43 -5.83
N GLY A 11 2.32 12.33 -5.58
CA GLY A 11 1.00 12.10 -6.15
C GLY A 11 1.05 12.22 -7.68
N ARG A 12 0.36 13.21 -8.25
CA ARG A 12 0.40 13.50 -9.69
C ARG A 12 1.16 14.78 -10.05
N HIS A 13 1.91 15.34 -9.11
CA HIS A 13 2.51 16.67 -9.23
C HIS A 13 4.03 16.61 -9.15
N LEU A 14 4.65 17.65 -9.69
CA LEU A 14 6.07 17.95 -9.51
C LEU A 14 6.20 19.21 -8.66
N VAL A 15 7.03 19.16 -7.64
CA VAL A 15 7.28 20.27 -6.72
C VAL A 15 8.78 20.51 -6.64
N ASP A 16 9.22 21.74 -6.89
CA ASP A 16 10.61 22.11 -6.65
C ASP A 16 10.81 22.39 -5.15
N VAL A 17 11.79 21.74 -4.55
CA VAL A 17 12.16 21.89 -3.12
C VAL A 17 13.65 22.15 -2.97
N PRO A 18 14.10 22.83 -1.90
CA PRO A 18 15.53 22.90 -1.59
C PRO A 18 16.15 21.50 -1.48
N ALA A 19 17.36 21.31 -1.99
CA ALA A 19 18.06 20.02 -1.98
C ALA A 19 18.29 19.51 -0.54
N SER A 20 18.44 20.43 0.42
CA SER A 20 18.61 20.16 1.84
C SER A 20 17.29 19.92 2.60
N ALA A 21 16.13 20.05 1.95
CA ALA A 21 14.85 19.87 2.62
C ALA A 21 14.65 18.41 3.05
N LYS A 22 14.27 18.22 4.31
CA LYS A 22 13.75 16.95 4.82
C LYS A 22 12.25 16.90 4.51
N LEU A 23 11.87 15.99 3.63
CA LEU A 23 10.48 15.79 3.22
C LEU A 23 9.79 14.83 4.18
N VAL A 24 8.53 15.12 4.52
CA VAL A 24 7.69 14.25 5.35
C VAL A 24 6.37 14.08 4.62
N GLU A 25 6.24 12.95 3.95
CA GLU A 25 5.17 12.72 2.99
C GLU A 25 4.10 11.80 3.58
N SER A 26 2.86 12.04 3.21
CA SER A 26 1.74 11.15 3.48
C SER A 26 0.85 11.02 2.27
N TRP A 27 0.22 9.85 2.11
CA TRP A 27 -0.60 9.53 0.94
C TRP A 27 -1.80 8.70 1.34
N ASP A 28 -2.93 9.01 0.72
CA ASP A 28 -4.10 8.15 0.72
C ASP A 28 -4.51 7.84 -0.72
N TYR A 29 -5.01 6.62 -0.90
CA TYR A 29 -5.51 6.12 -2.17
C TYR A 29 -6.84 5.42 -1.94
N ASP A 30 -7.85 5.78 -2.72
CA ASP A 30 -9.24 5.41 -2.47
C ASP A 30 -9.70 5.65 -1.01
N LYS A 31 -9.23 6.76 -0.41
CA LYS A 31 -9.47 7.18 1.01
C LYS A 31 -8.79 6.34 2.08
N ASP A 32 -7.99 5.37 1.68
CA ASP A 32 -7.26 4.47 2.56
C ASP A 32 -5.76 4.85 2.56
N SER A 33 -5.14 4.85 3.73
CA SER A 33 -3.75 5.29 3.90
C SER A 33 -2.76 4.34 3.23
N LEU A 34 -1.74 4.91 2.60
CA LEU A 34 -0.57 4.20 2.10
C LEU A 34 0.64 4.45 3.01
N GLU A 35 1.33 3.38 3.36
CA GLU A 35 2.54 3.42 4.18
C GLU A 35 3.70 2.76 3.42
N LEU A 36 4.80 3.49 3.25
CA LEU A 36 6.03 2.91 2.69
C LEU A 36 6.76 2.11 3.77
N LEU A 37 6.96 0.83 3.49
CA LEU A 37 7.73 -0.07 4.33
C LEU A 37 9.13 -0.27 3.73
N ALA A 38 10.12 -0.46 4.61
CA ALA A 38 11.51 -0.65 4.21
C ALA A 38 12.08 -2.03 4.63
N PRO A 39 11.44 -3.17 4.28
CA PRO A 39 12.11 -4.46 4.42
C PRO A 39 13.34 -4.48 3.50
N SER A 40 14.48 -4.89 4.03
CA SER A 40 15.74 -4.87 3.27
C SER A 40 15.88 -6.04 2.28
N ASP A 41 15.08 -7.10 2.42
CA ASP A 41 15.14 -8.30 1.60
C ASP A 41 13.84 -9.15 1.69
N ASP A 42 13.77 -10.22 0.89
CA ASP A 42 12.65 -11.16 0.84
C ASP A 42 12.40 -11.86 2.19
N ALA A 43 13.45 -12.13 2.98
CA ALA A 43 13.30 -12.79 4.26
C ALA A 43 12.67 -11.87 5.31
N GLN A 44 13.03 -10.58 5.31
CA GLN A 44 12.40 -9.56 6.13
C GLN A 44 10.94 -9.35 5.71
N PHE A 45 10.66 -9.31 4.40
CA PHE A 45 9.29 -9.24 3.90
C PHE A 45 8.44 -10.44 4.36
N ALA A 46 8.96 -11.67 4.19
CA ALA A 46 8.28 -12.88 4.65
C ALA A 46 8.04 -12.88 6.16
N ARG A 47 9.00 -12.38 6.96
CA ARG A 47 8.84 -12.21 8.41
C ARG A 47 7.77 -11.18 8.76
N LEU A 48 7.73 -10.04 8.07
CA LEU A 48 6.71 -9.01 8.25
C LEU A 48 5.30 -9.57 8.03
N VAL A 49 5.10 -10.28 6.91
CA VAL A 49 3.83 -10.95 6.58
C VAL A 49 3.47 -12.00 7.64
N SER A 50 4.41 -12.89 7.97
CA SER A 50 4.18 -13.98 8.94
C SER A 50 3.87 -13.46 10.35
N GLN A 51 4.55 -12.40 10.78
CA GLN A 51 4.28 -11.76 12.07
C GLN A 51 2.88 -11.15 12.08
N ARG A 52 2.45 -10.49 11.01
CA ARG A 52 1.10 -9.94 10.91
C ARG A 52 0.04 -11.04 10.94
N GLU A 53 0.22 -12.12 10.20
CA GLU A 53 -0.69 -13.27 10.26
C GLU A 53 -0.78 -13.86 11.67
N ALA A 54 0.37 -14.06 12.34
CA ALA A 54 0.41 -14.60 13.69
C ALA A 54 -0.32 -13.70 14.69
N GLN A 55 -0.15 -12.38 14.59
CA GLN A 55 -0.88 -11.40 15.39
C GLN A 55 -2.39 -11.46 15.15
N LEU A 56 -2.84 -11.68 13.92
CA LEU A 56 -4.27 -11.80 13.60
C LEU A 56 -4.85 -13.15 14.01
N LYS A 57 -4.04 -14.22 13.96
CA LYS A 57 -4.41 -15.56 14.44
C LYS A 57 -4.55 -15.60 15.96
N SER A 58 -3.79 -14.80 16.71
CA SER A 58 -3.88 -14.72 18.17
C SER A 58 -5.01 -13.81 18.68
N LYS A 59 -5.52 -12.89 17.85
CA LYS A 59 -6.70 -12.08 18.17
C LYS A 59 -7.96 -12.89 17.95
N ILE A 60 -8.80 -12.99 18.98
CA ILE A 60 -10.02 -13.79 18.95
C ILE A 60 -11.24 -12.87 18.85
N GLN A 61 -12.14 -13.18 17.91
CA GLN A 61 -13.44 -12.52 17.78
C GLN A 61 -14.36 -12.89 18.94
N ARG A 62 -15.46 -12.14 19.10
CA ARG A 62 -16.53 -12.49 20.04
C ARG A 62 -17.10 -13.91 19.80
N SER A 63 -17.07 -14.38 18.56
CA SER A 63 -17.50 -15.73 18.15
C SER A 63 -16.54 -16.86 18.58
N GLY A 64 -15.38 -16.55 19.17
CA GLY A 64 -14.34 -17.51 19.53
C GLY A 64 -13.42 -17.91 18.37
N LYS A 65 -13.63 -17.38 17.16
CA LYS A 65 -12.78 -17.63 16.00
C LYS A 65 -11.63 -16.61 15.91
N PRO A 66 -10.47 -16.96 15.31
CA PRO A 66 -9.42 -16.00 15.03
C PRO A 66 -9.88 -14.81 14.16
N ALA A 67 -9.26 -13.65 14.34
CA ALA A 67 -9.49 -12.48 13.49
C ALA A 67 -8.94 -12.71 12.08
N PHE A 68 -7.85 -13.47 11.94
CA PHE A 68 -7.33 -13.89 10.64
C PHE A 68 -8.39 -14.66 9.84
N ALA A 69 -8.65 -14.22 8.61
CA ALA A 69 -9.50 -14.94 7.67
C ALA A 69 -8.65 -15.76 6.70
N GLU A 70 -7.76 -15.09 5.96
CA GLU A 70 -6.94 -15.70 4.92
C GLU A 70 -5.84 -14.75 4.42
N SER A 71 -4.94 -15.29 3.61
CA SER A 71 -3.96 -14.54 2.84
C SER A 71 -4.11 -14.87 1.35
N VAL A 72 -4.11 -13.83 0.52
CA VAL A 72 -4.33 -13.92 -0.93
C VAL A 72 -3.06 -13.46 -1.65
N PRO A 73 -2.33 -14.35 -2.33
CA PRO A 73 -1.20 -13.98 -3.18
C PRO A 73 -1.65 -13.10 -4.35
N LEU A 74 -0.84 -12.11 -4.67
CA LEU A 74 -1.05 -11.17 -5.78
C LEU A 74 0.15 -11.20 -6.74
N ALA A 75 0.18 -10.29 -7.72
CA ALA A 75 1.31 -10.20 -8.65
C ALA A 75 2.58 -9.69 -7.96
N ASN A 76 3.74 -9.95 -8.57
CA ASN A 76 5.06 -9.46 -8.15
C ASN A 76 5.45 -9.86 -6.71
N GLY A 77 4.90 -10.96 -6.19
CA GLY A 77 5.13 -11.41 -4.81
C GLY A 77 4.42 -10.55 -3.75
N SER A 78 3.48 -9.70 -4.17
CA SER A 78 2.60 -8.94 -3.28
C SER A 78 1.58 -9.87 -2.61
N ILE A 79 0.99 -9.43 -1.49
CA ILE A 79 0.01 -10.24 -0.74
C ILE A 79 -1.02 -9.37 -0.04
N SER A 80 -2.28 -9.82 0.01
CA SER A 80 -3.32 -9.24 0.85
C SER A 80 -3.67 -10.17 2.00
N ILE A 81 -3.61 -9.67 3.23
CA ILE A 81 -4.08 -10.40 4.42
C ILE A 81 -5.48 -9.89 4.76
N PHE A 82 -6.48 -10.77 4.71
CA PHE A 82 -7.85 -10.48 5.12
C PHE A 82 -8.05 -10.88 6.58
N SER A 83 -8.73 -10.00 7.32
CA SER A 83 -9.09 -10.23 8.71
C SER A 83 -10.49 -9.72 9.00
N TRP A 84 -11.14 -10.28 10.01
CA TRP A 84 -12.46 -9.86 10.44
C TRP A 84 -12.38 -8.63 11.33
N ARG A 85 -13.28 -7.66 11.10
CA ARG A 85 -13.41 -6.50 11.98
C ARG A 85 -13.95 -6.94 13.33
N LEU A 86 -13.15 -6.78 14.39
CA LEU A 86 -13.44 -7.34 15.71
C LEU A 86 -14.69 -6.76 16.40
N SER A 87 -15.05 -5.51 16.08
CA SER A 87 -16.16 -4.79 16.70
C SER A 87 -17.52 -5.06 16.07
N GLU A 88 -17.57 -5.79 14.96
CA GLU A 88 -18.82 -6.01 14.22
C GLU A 88 -19.25 -7.47 14.26
N ASP A 89 -20.51 -7.69 14.63
CA ASP A 89 -21.13 -9.02 14.66
C ASP A 89 -21.38 -9.56 13.23
N LYS A 90 -21.07 -8.79 12.17
CA LYS A 90 -21.40 -9.12 10.77
C LYS A 90 -20.24 -8.85 9.82
N GLY A 91 -19.80 -9.90 9.12
CA GLY A 91 -19.44 -9.90 7.69
C GLY A 91 -18.57 -8.78 7.09
N ILE A 92 -17.75 -8.07 7.86
CA ILE A 92 -16.84 -7.04 7.35
C ILE A 92 -15.40 -7.51 7.50
N TYR A 93 -14.66 -7.44 6.40
CA TYR A 93 -13.23 -7.61 6.37
C TYR A 93 -12.50 -6.28 6.55
N MET A 94 -11.35 -6.37 7.21
CA MET A 94 -10.25 -5.44 7.11
C MET A 94 -9.14 -6.11 6.31
N THR A 95 -8.36 -5.33 5.56
CA THR A 95 -7.23 -5.84 4.79
C THR A 95 -5.96 -5.09 5.09
N ASP A 96 -4.88 -5.85 5.23
CA ASP A 96 -3.51 -5.38 5.12
C ASP A 96 -2.94 -5.89 3.80
N THR A 97 -2.84 -5.01 2.79
CA THR A 97 -2.27 -5.37 1.49
C THR A 97 -0.86 -4.82 1.37
N TYR A 98 0.10 -5.70 1.07
CA TYR A 98 1.50 -5.36 0.88
C TYR A 98 1.85 -5.49 -0.60
N PHE A 99 1.91 -4.36 -1.28
CA PHE A 99 2.34 -4.27 -2.68
C PHE A 99 3.85 -4.23 -2.78
N ARG A 100 4.43 -5.01 -3.69
CA ARG A 100 5.85 -4.99 -4.02
C ARG A 100 6.07 -4.20 -5.31
N ALA A 101 7.01 -3.27 -5.24
CA ALA A 101 7.49 -2.46 -6.35
C ALA A 101 9.01 -2.56 -6.38
N GLY A 102 9.55 -3.57 -7.05
CA GLY A 102 11.00 -3.86 -7.02
C GLY A 102 11.49 -4.11 -5.59
N SER A 103 12.37 -3.24 -5.10
CA SER A 103 12.92 -3.26 -3.74
C SER A 103 12.00 -2.66 -2.67
N ARG A 104 10.93 -1.96 -3.08
CA ARG A 104 10.02 -1.24 -2.20
C ARG A 104 8.77 -2.04 -1.87
N VAL A 105 8.23 -1.79 -0.68
CA VAL A 105 6.97 -2.36 -0.22
C VAL A 105 6.04 -1.25 0.23
N ILE A 106 4.83 -1.23 -0.33
CA ILE A 106 3.78 -0.29 0.05
C ILE A 106 2.70 -1.08 0.78
N ARG A 107 2.38 -0.68 2.00
CA ARG A 107 1.23 -1.19 2.74
C ARG A 107 0.03 -0.31 2.47
N TYR A 108 -1.05 -0.94 2.05
CA TYR A 108 -2.37 -0.36 1.85
C TYR A 108 -3.35 -1.02 2.83
N GLN A 109 -3.96 -0.22 3.69
CA GLN A 109 -4.89 -0.73 4.70
C GLN A 109 -6.31 -0.24 4.39
N SER A 110 -7.25 -1.19 4.27
CA SER A 110 -8.67 -0.90 4.15
C SER A 110 -9.41 -1.47 5.35
N ASP A 111 -10.30 -0.70 5.96
CA ASP A 111 -10.88 -1.03 7.27
C ASP A 111 -12.35 -1.48 7.22
N ALA A 112 -12.99 -1.46 6.05
CA ALA A 112 -14.41 -1.76 5.90
C ALA A 112 -14.78 -2.34 4.52
N ILE A 113 -14.49 -3.63 4.32
CA ILE A 113 -14.90 -4.37 3.12
C ILE A 113 -16.03 -5.33 3.46
N PRO A 114 -17.28 -5.06 3.01
CA PRO A 114 -18.36 -6.02 3.15
C PRO A 114 -18.02 -7.36 2.47
N ILE A 115 -18.42 -8.48 3.07
CA ILE A 115 -18.14 -9.83 2.53
C ILE A 115 -18.55 -9.99 1.06
N ALA A 116 -19.66 -9.36 0.65
CA ALA A 116 -20.17 -9.38 -0.72
C ALA A 116 -19.23 -8.67 -1.73
N ASN A 117 -18.32 -7.83 -1.26
CA ASN A 117 -17.35 -7.10 -2.08
C ASN A 117 -15.95 -7.75 -2.06
N ARG A 118 -15.76 -8.90 -1.40
CA ARG A 118 -14.46 -9.58 -1.30
C ARG A 118 -13.78 -9.78 -2.66
N GLU A 119 -14.48 -10.37 -3.62
CA GLU A 119 -13.90 -10.63 -4.96
C GLU A 119 -13.54 -9.33 -5.70
N LYS A 120 -14.35 -8.27 -5.52
CA LYS A 120 -14.06 -6.96 -6.10
C LYS A 120 -12.79 -6.35 -5.50
N ALA A 121 -12.61 -6.48 -4.18
CA ALA A 121 -11.41 -6.03 -3.49
C ALA A 121 -10.16 -6.80 -3.96
N ILE A 122 -10.24 -8.13 -4.05
CA ILE A 122 -9.13 -8.95 -4.57
C ILE A 122 -8.77 -8.55 -6.01
N ALA A 123 -9.77 -8.37 -6.89
CA ALA A 123 -9.54 -7.94 -8.26
C ALA A 123 -8.88 -6.54 -8.34
N PHE A 124 -9.29 -5.62 -7.45
CA PHE A 124 -8.66 -4.32 -7.30
C PHE A 124 -7.20 -4.45 -6.86
N TYR A 125 -6.90 -5.18 -5.79
CA TYR A 125 -5.53 -5.38 -5.31
C TYR A 125 -4.64 -6.05 -6.34
N LYS A 126 -5.17 -7.05 -7.05
CA LYS A 126 -4.41 -7.72 -8.12
C LYS A 126 -4.02 -6.74 -9.21
N ARG A 127 -4.97 -5.93 -9.70
CA ARG A 127 -4.69 -4.88 -10.69
C ARG A 127 -3.65 -3.87 -10.18
N CYS A 128 -3.74 -3.43 -8.93
CA CYS A 128 -2.76 -2.51 -8.35
C CYS A 128 -1.38 -3.16 -8.24
N SER A 129 -1.31 -4.42 -7.81
CA SER A 129 -0.03 -5.15 -7.66
C SER A 129 0.75 -5.31 -8.97
N GLU A 130 0.06 -5.36 -10.11
CA GLU A 130 0.66 -5.42 -11.45
C GLU A 130 1.19 -4.06 -11.93
N LYS A 131 0.70 -2.98 -11.34
CA LYS A 131 0.91 -1.60 -11.80
C LYS A 131 1.91 -0.81 -10.95
N TRP A 132 2.16 -1.24 -9.72
CA TRP A 132 3.19 -0.66 -8.87
C TRP A 132 4.59 -0.89 -9.46
N ARG A 133 5.37 0.19 -9.54
CA ARG A 133 6.75 0.19 -10.07
C ARG A 133 7.65 1.01 -9.18
N GLU A 134 8.89 0.58 -9.07
CA GLU A 134 9.95 1.38 -8.45
C GLU A 134 10.41 2.47 -9.42
N ILE A 135 10.58 3.68 -8.92
CA ILE A 135 11.18 4.79 -9.64
C ILE A 135 12.68 4.74 -9.34
N PRO A 136 13.55 4.66 -10.35
CA PRO A 136 14.99 4.69 -10.11
C PRO A 136 15.41 5.95 -9.36
N LYS A 137 16.41 5.79 -8.51
CA LYS A 137 16.95 6.91 -7.72
C LYS A 137 17.32 8.09 -8.62
N ASP A 138 16.96 9.29 -8.18
CA ASP A 138 17.24 10.57 -8.85
C ASP A 138 16.58 10.71 -10.24
N GLN A 139 15.61 9.87 -10.58
CA GLN A 139 14.81 9.99 -11.80
C GLN A 139 13.38 10.45 -11.48
N LEU A 140 12.78 11.14 -12.44
CA LEU A 140 11.34 11.42 -12.41
C LEU A 140 10.58 10.20 -12.95
N PRO A 141 9.37 9.93 -12.44
CA PRO A 141 8.53 8.86 -12.96
C PRO A 141 8.19 9.10 -14.44
N GLU A 142 8.23 8.04 -15.23
CA GLU A 142 7.73 8.05 -16.61
C GLU A 142 6.28 7.57 -16.68
N GLY A 143 5.47 8.24 -17.50
CA GLY A 143 4.07 7.88 -17.72
C GLY A 143 3.09 8.51 -16.72
N ILE A 144 1.83 8.09 -16.80
CA ILE A 144 0.74 8.59 -15.95
C ILE A 144 0.63 7.68 -14.73
N GLY A 145 0.54 8.26 -13.53
CA GLY A 145 0.30 7.50 -12.31
C GLY A 145 0.35 8.34 -11.04
N PHE A 146 0.19 7.65 -9.90
CA PHE A 146 0.24 8.24 -8.57
C PHE A 146 1.55 7.86 -7.87
N VAL A 147 2.36 8.85 -7.54
CA VAL A 147 3.71 8.71 -6.96
C VAL A 147 3.63 8.67 -5.45
N VAL A 148 4.26 7.66 -4.88
CA VAL A 148 4.42 7.43 -3.44
C VAL A 148 5.90 7.20 -3.17
N SER A 149 6.58 8.23 -2.69
CA SER A 149 8.03 8.24 -2.52
C SER A 149 8.74 7.88 -3.83
N ASP A 150 9.61 6.88 -3.83
CA ASP A 150 10.29 6.35 -5.00
C ASP A 150 9.53 5.20 -5.68
N THR A 151 8.20 5.23 -5.63
CA THR A 151 7.34 4.28 -6.34
C THR A 151 6.21 5.00 -7.06
N ILE A 152 5.69 4.38 -8.11
CA ILE A 152 4.53 4.88 -8.87
C ILE A 152 3.51 3.76 -9.07
N LEU A 153 2.25 4.07 -8.81
CA LEU A 153 1.13 3.28 -9.30
C LEU A 153 0.80 3.74 -10.72
N ALA A 154 1.32 3.01 -11.71
CA ALA A 154 1.25 3.39 -13.11
C ALA A 154 -0.13 3.12 -13.73
N ASP A 155 -0.46 3.89 -14.77
CA ASP A 155 -1.65 3.69 -15.61
C ASP A 155 -2.96 3.73 -14.80
N ASP A 156 -3.00 4.58 -13.79
CA ASP A 156 -4.22 4.78 -13.01
C ASP A 156 -4.90 6.10 -13.41
N PHE A 157 -6.16 6.01 -13.86
CA PHE A 157 -6.85 7.16 -14.46
C PHE A 157 -7.87 7.81 -13.53
N ARG A 158 -8.44 7.09 -12.54
CA ARG A 158 -9.51 7.62 -11.66
C ARG A 158 -9.61 6.86 -10.33
N ASN A 159 -8.98 7.38 -9.28
CA ASN A 159 -9.30 7.05 -7.89
C ASN A 159 -9.31 8.32 -7.02
N TYR A 160 -9.89 8.23 -5.82
CA TYR A 160 -9.70 9.29 -4.83
C TYR A 160 -8.26 9.25 -4.35
N GLU A 161 -7.54 10.34 -4.54
CA GLU A 161 -6.12 10.44 -4.22
C GLU A 161 -5.88 11.70 -3.40
N SER A 162 -5.16 11.58 -2.29
CA SER A 162 -4.70 12.70 -1.48
C SER A 162 -3.24 12.50 -1.09
N TRP A 163 -2.50 13.60 -0.98
CA TRP A 163 -1.11 13.59 -0.57
C TRP A 163 -0.76 14.90 0.14
N ASN A 164 0.22 14.86 1.04
CA ASN A 164 0.81 16.04 1.68
C ASN A 164 2.35 15.94 1.64
N LEU A 165 3.02 17.09 1.56
CA LEU A 165 4.48 17.25 1.51
C LEU A 165 4.96 18.23 2.59
#